data_AF-A0A7R8ZNQ7-F1
#
_entry.id   AF-A0A7R8ZNQ7-F1
#
_cell.length_a   1.000
_cell.length_b   1.000
_cell.length_c   1.000
_cell.angle_alpha   90.00
_cell.angle_beta   90.00
_cell.angle_gamma   90.00
#
_symmetry.space_group_name_H-M   'P 1'
#
loop_
_entity.id
_entity.type
_entity.pdbx_description
1 polymer ?
#
loop_
_entity_poly.entity_id
_entity_poly.type
_entity_poly.pdbx_seq_one_letter_code
_entity_poly.pdbx_strand_id
1 'polypeptide(L)'
;MLYISHRGLRALDTRNPRIIVTTLKIIQQLATSTIEVGQALVPYYRHILPTLNIFINKNKNIYDAIDYAQDESANLGDLIWSTLETLERTGGPLAFINIKYVIPIYESGMLY
;
A
#
# COMPACT_ATOMS: atom_id res chain seq x y z
N MET A 1 5.00 -0.19 31.26
CA MET A 1 3.81 0.54 30.74
C MET A 1 4.28 1.48 29.63
N LEU A 2 4.75 0.93 28.50
CA LEU A 2 4.04 0.88 27.21
C LEU A 2 3.53 2.26 26.73
N TYR A 3 4.38 3.05 26.07
CA TYR A 3 3.96 4.27 25.36
C TYR A 3 4.76 4.55 24.07
N ILE A 4 5.28 3.52 23.41
CA ILE A 4 5.93 3.68 22.10
C ILE A 4 5.30 2.67 21.15
N SER A 5 4.09 2.96 20.70
CA SER A 5 3.45 2.20 19.64
C SER A 5 2.62 3.13 18.76
N HIS A 6 2.76 2.97 17.44
CA HIS A 6 1.81 3.41 16.39
C HIS A 6 1.85 4.85 15.84
N ARG A 7 3.01 5.51 15.69
CA ARG A 7 3.06 6.80 14.96
C ARG A 7 3.18 6.68 13.44
N GLY A 8 3.84 5.64 12.92
CA GLY A 8 4.03 5.48 11.46
C GLY A 8 2.73 5.23 10.68
N LEU A 9 1.80 4.43 11.23
CA LEU A 9 0.57 4.02 10.54
C LEU A 9 -0.55 5.08 10.57
N ARG A 10 -0.51 6.04 11.50
CA ARG A 10 -1.52 7.12 11.61
C ARG A 10 -1.47 8.14 10.48
N ALA A 11 -0.39 8.15 9.70
CA ALA A 11 -0.28 8.98 8.51
C ALA A 11 -1.41 8.68 7.50
N LEU A 12 -1.78 7.41 7.36
CA LEU A 12 -2.82 6.94 6.43
C LEU A 12 -4.25 7.33 6.87
N ASP A 13 -4.45 7.65 8.16
CA ASP A 13 -5.75 8.08 8.71
C ASP A 13 -6.10 9.54 8.39
N THR A 14 -5.10 10.35 8.03
CA THR A 14 -5.28 11.80 7.78
C THR A 14 -6.14 12.12 6.56
N ARG A 15 -6.37 11.12 5.69
CA ARG A 15 -7.03 11.28 4.37
C ARG A 15 -6.38 12.36 3.49
N ASN A 16 -5.17 12.80 3.82
CA ASN A 16 -4.41 13.77 3.03
C ASN A 16 -3.67 13.03 1.90
N PRO A 17 -4.01 13.28 0.63
CA PRO A 17 -3.46 12.49 -0.48
C PRO A 17 -1.95 12.61 -0.63
N ARG A 18 -1.33 13.73 -0.25
CA ARG A 18 0.14 13.84 -0.21
C ARG A 18 0.76 12.87 0.79
N ILE A 19 0.17 12.79 1.99
CA ILE A 19 0.65 11.89 3.05
C ILE A 19 0.47 10.43 2.63
N ILE A 20 -0.64 10.10 1.99
CA ILE A 20 -0.92 8.75 1.48
C ILE A 20 0.11 8.36 0.42
N VAL A 21 0.35 9.21 -0.58
CA VAL A 21 1.36 8.99 -1.62
C VAL A 21 2.74 8.76 -1.00
N THR A 22 3.17 9.64 -0.09
CA THR A 22 4.47 9.48 0.60
C THR A 22 4.52 8.17 1.37
N THR A 23 3.44 7.79 2.06
CA THR A 23 3.40 6.54 2.83
C THR A 23 3.48 5.32 1.93
N LEU A 24 2.77 5.31 0.79
CA LEU A 24 2.85 4.24 -0.20
C LEU A 24 4.27 4.08 -0.77
N LYS A 25 4.92 5.18 -1.12
CA LYS A 25 6.33 5.17 -1.58
C LYS A 25 7.28 4.62 -0.52
N ILE A 26 7.09 4.97 0.76
CA ILE A 26 7.89 4.42 1.86
C ILE A 26 7.65 2.92 2.03
N ILE A 27 6.40 2.44 1.91
CA ILE A 27 6.09 1.01 1.98
C ILE A 27 6.77 0.25 0.84
N GLN A 28 6.72 0.77 -0.39
CA GLN A 28 7.43 0.16 -1.53
C GLN A 28 8.94 0.09 -1.30
N GLN A 29 9.54 1.18 -0.83
CA GLN A 29 10.98 1.24 -0.51
C GLN A 29 11.36 0.24 0.59
N LEU A 30 10.54 0.13 1.64
CA LEU A 30 10.78 -0.81 2.73
C LEU A 30 10.65 -2.26 2.25
N ALA A 31 9.60 -2.58 1.50
CA ALA A 31 9.36 -3.94 1.01
C ALA A 31 10.46 -4.41 0.04
N THR A 32 11.02 -3.49 -0.75
CA THR A 32 12.08 -3.77 -1.72
C THR A 32 13.50 -3.66 -1.15
N SER A 33 13.68 -3.24 0.10
CA SER A 33 15.02 -3.02 0.66
C SER A 33 15.82 -4.32 0.77
N THR A 34 15.17 -5.41 1.17
CA THR A 34 15.72 -6.76 1.32
C THR A 34 14.58 -7.77 1.29
N ILE A 35 14.82 -8.98 0.80
CA ILE A 35 13.77 -10.01 0.67
C ILE A 35 13.16 -10.39 2.03
N GLU A 36 13.97 -10.38 3.09
CA GLU A 36 13.57 -10.69 4.46
C GLU A 36 12.58 -9.67 5.02
N VAL A 37 12.78 -8.38 4.69
CA VAL A 37 11.85 -7.32 5.10
C VAL A 37 10.51 -7.47 4.40
N GLY A 38 10.51 -7.75 3.10
CA GLY A 38 9.28 -8.03 2.35
C GLY A 38 8.47 -9.17 2.98
N GLN A 39 9.12 -10.28 3.30
CA GLN A 39 8.48 -11.42 3.98
C GLN A 39 8.02 -11.08 5.41
N ALA A 40 8.81 -10.31 6.16
CA ALA A 40 8.47 -9.88 7.51
C ALA A 40 7.25 -8.93 7.57
N LEU A 41 6.88 -8.29 6.45
CA LEU A 41 5.69 -7.45 6.36
C LEU A 41 4.38 -8.24 6.23
N VAL A 42 4.41 -9.49 5.75
CA VAL A 42 3.20 -10.30 5.47
C VAL A 42 2.25 -10.41 6.67
N PRO A 43 2.72 -10.67 7.92
CA PRO A 43 1.84 -10.72 9.08
C PRO A 43 1.09 -9.41 9.37
N TYR A 44 1.60 -8.28 8.86
CA TYR A 44 1.04 -6.95 9.08
C TYR A 44 0.11 -6.49 7.96
N TYR A 45 -0.05 -7.25 6.87
CA TYR A 45 -0.94 -6.89 5.75
C TYR A 45 -2.37 -6.60 6.20
N ARG A 46 -2.88 -7.35 7.18
CA ARG A 46 -4.22 -7.11 7.75
C ARG A 46 -4.39 -5.77 8.45
N HIS A 47 -3.29 -5.12 8.85
CA HIS A 47 -3.33 -3.80 9.47
C HIS A 47 -3.04 -2.68 8.46
N ILE A 48 -2.18 -2.94 7.47
CA ILE A 48 -1.73 -1.94 6.49
C ILE A 48 -2.74 -1.79 5.35
N LEU A 49 -3.22 -2.91 4.80
CA LEU A 49 -4.02 -2.94 3.58
C LEU A 49 -5.46 -2.43 3.71
N PRO A 50 -6.18 -2.54 4.86
CA PRO A 50 -7.53 -1.98 4.96
C PRO A 50 -7.56 -0.49 4.67
N THR A 51 -6.53 0.26 5.08
CA THR A 51 -6.46 1.69 4.82
C THR A 51 -6.23 1.99 3.34
N LEU A 52 -5.49 1.14 2.62
CA LEU A 52 -5.34 1.24 1.16
C LEU A 52 -6.65 0.94 0.43
N ASN A 53 -7.43 -0.04 0.92
CA ASN A 53 -8.72 -0.40 0.33
C ASN A 53 -9.75 0.75 0.37
N ILE A 54 -9.66 1.65 1.36
CA ILE A 54 -10.48 2.87 1.41
C ILE A 54 -10.20 3.78 0.20
N PHE A 55 -8.94 3.83 -0.25
CA PHE A 55 -8.53 4.68 -1.37
C PHE A 55 -8.81 4.04 -2.73
N ILE A 56 -8.69 2.72 -2.85
CA ILE A 56 -9.04 1.99 -4.09
C ILE A 56 -10.50 2.26 -4.49
N ASN A 57 -11.41 2.28 -3.50
CA ASN A 57 -12.84 2.52 -3.74
C ASN A 57 -13.21 3.99 -3.96
N LYS A 58 -12.31 4.94 -3.63
CA LYS A 58 -12.54 6.39 -3.80
C LYS A 58 -12.13 6.93 -5.18
N ASN A 59 -11.80 6.03 -6.10
CA ASN A 59 -11.22 6.28 -7.44
C ASN A 59 -11.99 7.20 -8.41
N LYS A 60 -13.14 7.78 -8.05
CA LYS A 60 -13.90 8.66 -8.96
C LYS A 60 -14.03 10.13 -8.56
N ASN A 61 -13.98 10.49 -7.27
CA ASN A 61 -14.39 11.84 -6.84
C ASN A 61 -13.29 12.67 -6.16
N ILE A 62 -12.12 12.09 -5.89
CA ILE A 62 -10.98 12.80 -5.25
C ILE A 62 -9.88 13.14 -6.28
N TYR A 63 -9.99 12.60 -7.48
CA TYR A 63 -8.92 12.60 -8.50
C TYR A 63 -8.87 13.87 -9.36
N ASP A 64 -9.92 14.69 -9.36
CA ASP A 64 -9.94 15.95 -10.14
C ASP A 64 -9.24 17.13 -9.44
N ALA A 65 -8.91 17.02 -8.15
CA ALA A 65 -8.47 18.18 -7.36
C ALA A 65 -7.00 18.15 -6.91
N ILE A 66 -6.26 17.08 -7.19
CA ILE A 66 -4.89 16.93 -6.70
C ILE A 66 -3.97 16.64 -7.86
N ASP A 67 -3.59 17.74 -8.50
CA ASP A 67 -2.50 17.82 -9.46
C ASP A 67 -1.22 17.29 -8.81
N TYR A 68 -0.72 16.17 -9.33
CA TYR A 68 0.52 15.53 -8.90
C TYR A 68 1.69 16.36 -9.43
N ALA A 69 2.00 17.47 -8.75
CA ALA A 69 3.18 18.25 -9.09
C ALA A 69 4.41 17.33 -8.98
N GLN A 70 4.97 16.97 -10.15
CA GLN A 70 6.27 16.34 -10.44
C GLN A 70 6.27 14.93 -11.10
N ASP A 71 5.14 14.28 -11.39
CA ASP A 71 5.17 13.04 -12.22
C ASP A 71 3.89 12.90 -13.06
N GLU A 72 4.02 13.11 -14.37
CA GLU A 72 2.93 13.46 -15.30
C GLU A 72 1.98 12.31 -15.71
N SER A 73 2.03 11.11 -15.09
CA SER A 73 1.18 10.00 -15.55
C SER A 73 0.67 8.98 -14.53
N ALA A 74 1.05 9.02 -13.26
CA ALA A 74 0.63 8.02 -12.28
C ALA A 74 -0.46 8.56 -11.35
N ASN A 75 -1.70 8.10 -11.52
CA ASN A 75 -2.77 8.41 -10.57
C ASN A 75 -2.58 7.60 -9.26
N LEU A 76 -3.13 8.06 -8.12
CA LEU A 76 -3.03 7.35 -6.83
C LEU A 76 -3.54 5.91 -6.90
N GLY A 77 -4.51 5.62 -7.77
CA GLY A 77 -4.96 4.25 -8.02
C GLY A 77 -3.82 3.37 -8.52
N ASP A 78 -3.10 3.82 -9.54
CA ASP A 78 -1.94 3.13 -10.11
C ASP A 78 -0.83 2.94 -9.05
N LEU A 79 -0.59 3.95 -8.23
CA LEU A 79 0.38 3.85 -7.13
C LEU A 79 -0.03 2.80 -6.09
N ILE A 80 -1.33 2.70 -5.77
CA ILE A 80 -1.84 1.66 -4.87
C ILE A 80 -1.65 0.28 -5.50
N TRP A 81 -2.04 0.10 -6.77
CA TRP A 81 -1.87 -1.17 -7.50
C TRP A 81 -0.40 -1.61 -7.53
N SER A 82 0.50 -0.72 -7.94
CA SER A 82 1.94 -0.97 -7.95
C SER A 82 2.50 -1.31 -6.56
N THR A 83 1.93 -0.72 -5.50
CA THR A 83 2.30 -1.07 -4.12
C THR A 83 1.85 -2.48 -3.76
N LEU A 84 0.64 -2.89 -4.12
CA LEU A 84 0.15 -4.25 -3.86
C LEU A 84 0.98 -5.31 -4.60
N GLU A 85 1.31 -5.07 -5.86
CA GLU A 85 2.21 -5.94 -6.64
C GLU A 85 3.61 -6.02 -6.02
N THR A 86 4.14 -4.90 -5.54
CA THR A 86 5.43 -4.89 -4.84
C THR A 86 5.39 -5.77 -3.60
N LEU A 87 4.34 -5.65 -2.78
CA LEU A 87 4.13 -6.45 -1.58
C LEU A 87 3.92 -7.94 -1.92
N GLU A 88 3.22 -8.27 -3.01
CA GLU A 88 3.09 -9.65 -3.48
C GLU A 88 4.45 -10.22 -3.85
N ARG A 89 5.20 -9.51 -4.70
CA ARG A 89 6.51 -9.92 -5.23
C ARG A 89 7.55 -10.13 -4.14
N THR A 90 7.57 -9.29 -3.11
CA THR A 90 8.59 -9.36 -2.03
C THR A 90 8.14 -10.18 -0.82
N GLY A 91 6.84 -10.42 -0.65
CA GLY A 91 6.30 -11.07 0.54
C GLY A 91 6.42 -12.61 0.54
N GLY A 92 6.87 -13.22 -0.55
CA GLY A 92 7.02 -14.67 -0.66
C GLY A 92 5.69 -15.41 -0.86
N PRO A 93 5.67 -16.75 -0.72
CA PRO A 93 4.57 -17.60 -1.22
C PRO A 93 3.19 -17.31 -0.62
N LEU A 94 3.14 -16.76 0.60
CA LEU A 94 1.88 -16.46 1.29
C LEU A 94 1.42 -15.01 1.11
N ALA A 95 2.16 -14.19 0.35
CA ALA A 95 1.81 -12.79 0.17
C ALA A 95 0.46 -12.62 -0.53
N PHE A 96 0.27 -13.29 -1.67
CA PHE A 96 -0.96 -13.19 -2.47
C PHE A 96 -2.21 -13.53 -1.66
N ILE A 97 -2.23 -14.69 -0.98
CA ILE A 97 -3.41 -15.12 -0.21
C ILE A 97 -3.73 -14.14 0.93
N ASN A 98 -2.72 -13.52 1.56
CA ASN A 98 -2.94 -12.52 2.60
C ASN A 98 -3.45 -11.19 2.02
N ILE A 99 -2.98 -10.78 0.84
CA ILE A 99 -3.47 -9.58 0.14
C ILE A 99 -4.93 -9.81 -0.30
N LYS A 100 -5.21 -10.91 -1.00
CA LYS A 100 -6.56 -11.28 -1.51
C LYS A 100 -7.59 -11.40 -0.39
N TYR A 101 -7.19 -11.87 0.79
CA TYR A 101 -8.06 -11.94 1.97
C TYR A 101 -8.53 -10.56 2.45
N VAL A 102 -7.70 -9.52 2.31
CA VAL A 102 -8.03 -8.15 2.77
C VAL A 102 -8.62 -7.29 1.65
N ILE A 103 -8.15 -7.49 0.42
CA ILE A 103 -8.57 -6.75 -0.78
C ILE A 103 -9.07 -7.78 -1.81
N PRO A 104 -10.35 -8.21 -1.76
CA PRO A 104 -10.86 -9.28 -2.62
C PRO A 104 -10.79 -8.98 -4.12
N ILE A 105 -10.80 -7.69 -4.49
CA ILE A 105 -10.70 -7.22 -5.88
C ILE A 105 -9.28 -7.24 -6.45
N TYR A 106 -8.26 -7.51 -5.61
CA TYR A 106 -6.88 -7.60 -6.09
C TYR A 106 -6.69 -8.88 -6.89
N GLU A 107 -6.17 -8.79 -8.11
CA GLU A 107 -5.73 -9.95 -8.90
C GLU A 107 -4.21 -10.01 -8.92
N SER A 108 -3.65 -11.23 -8.90
CA SER A 108 -2.21 -11.43 -8.85
C SER A 108 -1.53 -10.83 -10.07
N GLY A 109 -0.46 -10.06 -9.82
CA GLY A 109 0.41 -9.53 -10.88
C GLY A 109 1.50 -10.52 -11.31
N MET A 110 1.58 -11.69 -10.66
CA MET A 110 2.61 -12.69 -10.91
C MET A 110 2.05 -13.89 -11.69
N LEU A 111 2.84 -14.38 -12.65
CA LEU A 111 2.59 -15.66 -13.31
C LEU A 111 3.29 -16.74 -12.49
N TYR A 112 2.52 -17.74 -12.03
CA TYR A 112 3.03 -18.91 -11.31
C TYR A 112 3.27 -20.08 -12.25
#